data_AF-A0A2M7TXG4-F1
#
_entry.id   AF-A0A2M7TXG4-F1
#
_cell.length_a   1.000
_cell.length_b   1.000
_cell.length_c   1.000
_cell.angle_alpha   90.00
_cell.angle_beta   90.00
_cell.angle_gamma   90.00
#
_symmetry.space_group_name_H-M   'P 1'
#
loop_
_entity.id
_entity.type
_entity.pdbx_description
1 polymer ?
#
loop_
_entity_poly.entity_id
_entity_poly.type
_entity_poly.pdbx_seq_one_letter_code
_entity_poly.pdbx_strand_id
1 'polypeptide(L)'
;IASWHSQPLIVMAALYGLYWIVAEARSNIYMNFLKETIRIITTGKTIVIVTSLTILAVIPYVYNLYFFGVLSPWSIFEDGWTKMNGFGIQNMSPWKLYEQLFDLNMGVFWYAPLLVVLATIVLWKLKFDRRIQFLTFGMILTAFAFQTNPAWHYGTAGFGPSRHAVFLIPFFIFLVVVGFQKIPKSMEIGLFGLSLLLFQWYSVSMNGYFVPDFTRVLYHNDYAKYVLNNYPELYNPTPEIFIDRSLHSDPQEPRSASYEHNGFCKKAYILSYDTDLIQEQCGFVPSKVENELWNLPKERSLEGIYVNY
;
A
#
# COMPACT_ATOMS: atom_id res chain seq x y z
N ILE A 1 7.97 16.61 3.87
CA ILE A 1 7.30 15.43 4.47
C ILE A 1 5.81 15.40 4.13
N ALA A 2 5.00 16.42 4.47
CA ALA A 2 3.56 16.44 4.10
C ALA A 2 3.28 16.53 2.58
N SER A 3 4.19 17.10 1.77
CA SER A 3 4.10 17.07 0.29
C SER A 3 4.45 15.72 -0.32
N TRP A 4 4.94 14.76 0.49
CA TRP A 4 5.49 13.49 0.01
C TRP A 4 4.43 12.39 -0.17
N HIS A 5 3.17 12.67 0.23
CA HIS A 5 2.04 11.73 0.28
C HIS A 5 0.79 12.24 -0.47
N SER A 6 0.89 13.29 -1.31
CA SER A 6 -0.28 14.03 -1.81
C SER A 6 -0.91 13.49 -3.12
N GLN A 7 -0.23 12.61 -3.86
CA GLN A 7 -0.78 11.96 -5.07
C GLN A 7 -2.18 11.33 -4.88
N PRO A 8 -2.45 10.62 -3.78
CA PRO A 8 -3.74 10.02 -3.51
C PRO A 8 -4.76 11.01 -2.95
N LEU A 9 -4.32 12.10 -2.30
CA LEU A 9 -5.22 13.14 -1.79
C LEU A 9 -5.92 13.87 -2.93
N ILE A 10 -5.24 14.10 -4.06
CA ILE A 10 -5.87 14.66 -5.27
C ILE A 10 -6.89 13.69 -5.84
N VAL A 11 -6.55 12.40 -5.96
CA VAL A 11 -7.46 11.38 -6.48
C VAL A 11 -8.70 11.28 -5.59
N MET A 12 -8.52 11.20 -4.27
CA MET A 12 -9.63 11.21 -3.33
C MET A 12 -10.44 12.51 -3.45
N ALA A 13 -9.82 13.69 -3.39
CA ALA A 13 -10.52 14.97 -3.48
C ALA A 13 -11.33 15.11 -4.79
N ALA A 14 -10.76 14.71 -5.92
CA ALA A 14 -11.43 14.73 -7.22
C ALA A 14 -12.63 13.78 -7.25
N LEU A 15 -12.46 12.54 -6.77
CA LEU A 15 -13.54 11.56 -6.75
C LEU A 15 -14.65 11.92 -5.76
N TYR A 16 -14.32 12.42 -4.57
CA TYR A 16 -15.30 12.93 -3.62
C TYR A 16 -16.03 14.18 -4.16
N GLY A 17 -15.32 15.06 -4.87
CA GLY A 17 -15.93 16.21 -5.56
C GLY A 17 -16.92 15.76 -6.64
N LEU A 18 -16.52 14.81 -7.49
CA LEU A 18 -17.39 14.22 -8.52
C LEU A 18 -18.60 13.51 -7.91
N TYR A 19 -18.39 12.71 -6.86
CA TYR A 19 -19.47 12.04 -6.14
C TYR A 19 -20.50 13.04 -5.64
N TRP A 20 -20.05 14.12 -5.01
CA TRP A 20 -20.94 15.13 -4.45
C TRP A 20 -21.75 15.81 -5.55
N ILE A 21 -21.10 16.20 -6.66
CA ILE A 21 -21.79 16.78 -7.83
C ILE A 21 -22.86 15.83 -8.37
N VAL A 22 -22.53 14.54 -8.51
CA VAL A 22 -23.46 13.53 -9.07
C VAL A 22 -24.57 13.16 -8.09
N ALA A 23 -24.26 12.99 -6.80
CA ALA A 23 -25.24 12.62 -5.77
C ALA A 23 -26.25 13.75 -5.54
N GLU A 24 -25.79 15.00 -5.53
CA GLU A 24 -26.63 16.18 -5.39
C GLU A 24 -27.47 16.43 -6.65
N ALA A 25 -26.89 16.20 -7.84
CA ALA A 25 -27.65 16.21 -9.09
C ALA A 25 -28.76 15.16 -9.10
N ARG A 26 -28.58 14.02 -8.41
CA ARG A 26 -29.53 12.89 -8.41
C ARG A 26 -30.66 13.03 -7.39
N SER A 27 -30.45 13.70 -6.26
CA SER A 27 -31.54 13.97 -5.29
C SER A 27 -32.62 14.90 -5.89
N ASN A 28 -32.28 15.65 -6.94
CA ASN A 28 -33.15 16.61 -7.64
C ASN A 28 -33.73 16.11 -8.99
N ILE A 29 -33.65 14.79 -9.30
CA ILE A 29 -34.09 14.24 -10.60
C ILE A 29 -35.61 14.06 -10.76
N TYR A 30 -36.43 14.33 -9.73
CA TYR A 30 -37.86 14.54 -9.94
C TYR A 30 -38.15 16.04 -10.11
N MET A 31 -38.00 16.51 -11.36
CA MET A 31 -38.65 17.67 -12.01
C MET A 31 -37.91 19.02 -12.22
N ASN A 32 -36.70 19.29 -11.72
CA ASN A 32 -36.02 20.60 -11.96
C ASN A 32 -34.50 20.51 -12.28
N PHE A 33 -34.09 19.44 -12.96
CA PHE A 33 -32.68 19.05 -13.13
C PHE A 33 -31.73 20.16 -13.65
N LEU A 34 -32.14 20.98 -14.62
CA LEU A 34 -31.23 22.03 -15.15
C LEU A 34 -31.17 23.28 -14.26
N LYS A 35 -32.31 23.71 -13.68
CA LYS A 35 -32.38 24.94 -12.87
C LYS A 35 -31.79 24.76 -11.48
N GLU A 36 -32.04 23.62 -10.82
CA GLU A 36 -31.52 23.38 -9.47
C GLU A 36 -30.05 22.96 -9.48
N THR A 37 -29.59 22.23 -10.50
CA THR A 37 -28.15 21.92 -10.66
C THR A 37 -27.36 23.20 -10.93
N ILE A 38 -27.86 24.10 -11.79
CA ILE A 38 -27.28 25.45 -11.94
C ILE A 38 -27.34 26.20 -10.62
N ARG A 39 -28.43 26.13 -9.84
CA ARG A 39 -28.60 26.81 -8.54
C ARG A 39 -27.66 26.31 -7.43
N ILE A 40 -27.40 25.02 -7.36
CA ILE A 40 -26.53 24.38 -6.36
C ILE A 40 -25.05 24.55 -6.76
N ILE A 41 -24.76 24.45 -8.05
CA ILE A 41 -23.47 24.89 -8.60
C ILE A 41 -23.29 26.41 -8.36
N THR A 42 -24.35 27.23 -8.44
CA THR A 42 -24.30 28.68 -8.14
C THR A 42 -24.52 29.06 -6.68
N THR A 43 -24.70 28.13 -5.74
CA THR A 43 -24.39 28.43 -4.34
C THR A 43 -22.89 28.59 -4.26
N GLY A 44 -22.40 29.80 -4.55
CA GLY A 44 -20.97 30.11 -4.73
C GLY A 44 -20.10 29.56 -3.60
N LYS A 45 -20.67 29.36 -2.40
CA LYS A 45 -20.04 28.67 -1.27
C LYS A 45 -19.47 27.29 -1.63
N THR A 46 -20.18 26.43 -2.36
CA THR A 46 -19.68 25.07 -2.63
C THR A 46 -18.58 25.06 -3.68
N ILE A 47 -18.73 25.80 -4.79
CA ILE A 47 -17.62 25.99 -5.75
C ILE A 47 -16.42 26.58 -5.04
N VAL A 48 -16.62 27.60 -4.21
CA VAL A 48 -15.54 28.23 -3.43
C VAL A 48 -14.88 27.21 -2.51
N ILE A 49 -15.64 26.37 -1.80
CA ILE A 49 -15.08 25.32 -0.92
C ILE A 49 -14.28 24.30 -1.73
N VAL A 50 -14.86 23.69 -2.77
CA VAL A 50 -14.19 22.67 -3.58
C VAL A 50 -12.95 23.24 -4.26
N THR A 51 -13.05 24.46 -4.81
CA THR A 51 -11.92 25.17 -5.44
C THR A 51 -10.85 25.49 -4.42
N SER A 52 -11.21 25.98 -3.23
CA SER A 52 -10.27 26.28 -2.15
C SER A 52 -9.56 25.02 -1.66
N LEU A 53 -10.29 23.92 -1.46
CA LEU A 53 -9.72 22.63 -1.09
C LEU A 53 -8.80 22.05 -2.17
N THR A 54 -9.17 22.23 -3.44
CA THR A 54 -8.34 21.81 -4.58
C THR A 54 -7.06 22.64 -4.65
N ILE A 55 -7.15 23.97 -4.49
CA ILE A 55 -5.98 24.86 -4.41
C ILE A 55 -5.08 24.42 -3.26
N LEU A 56 -5.63 24.18 -2.06
CA LEU A 56 -4.89 23.68 -0.91
C LEU A 56 -4.21 22.33 -1.19
N ALA A 57 -4.88 21.42 -1.91
CA ALA A 57 -4.31 20.14 -2.32
C ALA A 57 -3.19 20.27 -3.37
N VAL A 58 -3.19 21.36 -4.15
CA VAL A 58 -2.17 21.67 -5.18
C VAL A 58 -0.95 22.40 -4.60
N ILE A 59 -1.09 23.12 -3.47
CA ILE A 59 0.03 23.84 -2.82
C ILE A 59 1.30 22.99 -2.69
N PRO A 60 1.26 21.72 -2.23
CA PRO A 60 2.46 20.89 -2.12
C PRO A 60 3.19 20.69 -3.45
N TYR A 61 2.47 20.60 -4.57
CA TYR A 61 3.05 20.44 -5.90
C TYR A 61 3.69 21.71 -6.42
N VAL A 62 3.04 22.85 -6.18
CA VAL A 62 3.60 24.17 -6.53
C VAL A 62 4.86 24.43 -5.71
N TYR A 63 4.83 24.12 -4.40
CA TYR A 63 6.01 24.16 -3.54
C TYR A 63 7.13 23.27 -4.10
N ASN A 64 6.81 22.02 -4.46
CA ASN A 64 7.80 21.11 -5.00
C ASN A 64 8.41 21.63 -6.31
N LEU A 65 7.58 22.13 -7.22
CA LEU A 65 8.05 22.68 -8.50
C LEU A 65 8.93 23.92 -8.29
N TYR A 66 8.58 24.78 -7.33
CA TYR A 66 9.34 25.99 -7.03
C TYR A 66 10.70 25.67 -6.39
N PHE A 67 10.76 24.77 -5.40
CA PHE A 67 12.00 24.49 -4.65
C PHE A 67 12.89 23.43 -5.31
N PHE A 68 12.30 22.44 -5.98
CA PHE A 68 13.02 21.29 -6.55
C PHE A 68 12.99 21.26 -8.09
N GLY A 69 12.25 22.14 -8.75
CA GLY A 69 12.12 22.13 -10.22
C GLY A 69 11.28 20.97 -10.77
N VAL A 70 10.66 20.16 -9.91
CA VAL A 70 9.88 18.96 -10.26
C VAL A 70 8.58 18.91 -9.49
N LEU A 71 7.52 18.32 -10.07
CA LEU A 71 6.21 18.20 -9.40
C LEU A 71 6.26 17.31 -8.14
N SER A 72 7.19 16.36 -8.12
CA SER A 72 7.40 15.42 -7.03
C SER A 72 8.90 15.26 -6.82
N PRO A 73 9.46 15.59 -5.65
CA PRO A 73 10.90 15.47 -5.40
C PRO A 73 11.37 14.00 -5.45
N TRP A 74 10.42 13.05 -5.46
CA TRP A 74 10.69 11.64 -5.71
C TRP A 74 11.38 11.36 -7.05
N SER A 75 11.19 12.20 -8.08
CA SER A 75 11.95 12.04 -9.33
C SER A 75 13.42 12.41 -9.20
N ILE A 76 13.84 12.98 -8.06
CA ILE A 76 15.22 13.36 -7.74
C ILE A 76 15.82 12.40 -6.70
N PHE A 77 14.98 11.81 -5.83
CA PHE A 77 15.43 10.78 -4.89
C PHE A 77 15.54 9.45 -5.62
N GLU A 78 16.75 9.17 -6.10
CA GLU A 78 17.03 8.01 -6.93
C GLU A 78 17.49 6.80 -6.08
N ASP A 79 16.55 6.04 -5.52
CA ASP A 79 16.86 4.66 -5.12
C ASP A 79 17.03 3.76 -6.36
N GLY A 80 17.63 2.58 -6.20
CA GLY A 80 17.93 1.68 -7.31
C GLY A 80 16.69 1.28 -8.11
N TRP A 81 15.59 0.97 -7.42
CA TRP A 81 14.33 0.57 -8.04
C TRP A 81 13.66 1.71 -8.81
N THR A 82 13.78 2.94 -8.29
CA THR A 82 13.30 4.16 -8.91
C THR A 82 14.09 4.48 -10.18
N LYS A 83 15.42 4.33 -10.17
CA LYS A 83 16.26 4.50 -11.38
C LYS A 83 15.86 3.55 -12.49
N MET A 84 15.56 2.30 -12.14
CA MET A 84 15.27 1.25 -13.12
C MET A 84 13.85 1.34 -13.68
N ASN A 85 12.86 1.46 -12.80
CA ASN A 85 11.45 1.35 -13.20
C ASN A 85 10.84 2.72 -13.55
N GLY A 86 11.43 3.80 -13.04
CA GLY A 86 10.85 5.14 -13.10
C GLY A 86 9.49 5.22 -12.40
N PHE A 87 8.91 6.42 -12.36
CA PHE A 87 7.53 6.60 -11.93
C PHE A 87 6.56 6.33 -13.07
N GLY A 88 5.44 5.67 -12.78
CA GLY A 88 4.35 5.58 -13.76
C GLY A 88 3.43 4.37 -13.62
N ILE A 89 2.50 4.26 -14.56
CA ILE A 89 1.45 3.22 -14.57
C ILE A 89 2.01 1.80 -14.73
N GLN A 90 3.23 1.67 -15.28
CA GLN A 90 3.93 0.39 -15.43
C GLN A 90 4.19 -0.32 -14.10
N ASN A 91 4.23 0.43 -12.99
CA ASN A 91 4.45 -0.10 -11.66
C ASN A 91 3.16 -0.63 -11.01
N MET A 92 1.98 -0.35 -11.59
CA MET A 92 0.70 -0.80 -11.06
C MET A 92 0.52 -2.29 -11.29
N SER A 93 0.16 -3.04 -10.25
CA SER A 93 -0.19 -4.45 -10.39
C SER A 93 -1.26 -4.88 -9.37
N PRO A 94 -2.15 -5.81 -9.74
CA PRO A 94 -3.06 -6.44 -8.78
C PRO A 94 -2.32 -7.10 -7.61
N TRP A 95 -1.09 -7.56 -7.85
CA TRP A 95 -0.23 -8.14 -6.82
C TRP A 95 0.17 -7.12 -5.76
N LYS A 96 0.58 -5.91 -6.15
CA LYS A 96 0.86 -4.81 -5.23
C LYS A 96 -0.39 -4.41 -4.42
N LEU A 97 -1.58 -4.48 -5.03
CA LEU A 97 -2.85 -4.25 -4.30
C LEU A 97 -3.08 -5.33 -3.22
N TYR A 98 -2.78 -6.59 -3.55
CA TYR A 98 -2.79 -7.67 -2.57
C TYR A 98 -1.78 -7.41 -1.44
N GLU A 99 -0.57 -6.98 -1.75
CA GLU A 99 0.46 -6.67 -0.75
C GLU A 99 0.09 -5.53 0.19
N GLN A 100 -0.57 -4.47 -0.31
CA GLN A 100 -1.12 -3.40 0.53
C GLN A 100 -2.05 -3.95 1.63
N LEU A 101 -2.77 -5.04 1.35
CA LEU A 101 -3.68 -5.67 2.29
C LEU A 101 -2.99 -6.78 3.10
N PHE A 102 -2.22 -7.65 2.48
CA PHE A 102 -1.88 -8.97 3.01
C PHE A 102 -0.38 -9.30 3.02
N ASP A 103 0.51 -8.42 2.56
CA ASP A 103 1.96 -8.67 2.71
C ASP A 103 2.30 -8.83 4.20
N LEU A 104 3.04 -9.88 4.54
CA LEU A 104 3.34 -10.23 5.94
C LEU A 104 4.09 -9.13 6.68
N ASN A 105 4.91 -8.35 5.98
CA ASN A 105 5.71 -7.30 6.60
C ASN A 105 4.97 -5.96 6.70
N MET A 106 4.14 -5.62 5.73
CA MET A 106 3.61 -4.25 5.58
C MET A 106 2.11 -4.15 5.24
N GLY A 107 1.42 -5.27 5.07
CA GLY A 107 -0.01 -5.30 4.73
C GLY A 107 -0.92 -4.90 5.88
N VAL A 108 -1.99 -4.15 5.61
CA VAL A 108 -2.94 -3.64 6.63
C VAL A 108 -3.59 -4.74 7.46
N PHE A 109 -3.83 -5.91 6.88
CA PHE A 109 -4.45 -7.03 7.57
C PHE A 109 -3.67 -7.45 8.81
N TRP A 110 -2.34 -7.47 8.78
CA TRP A 110 -1.53 -7.94 9.92
C TRP A 110 -1.47 -6.95 11.09
N TYR A 111 -1.79 -5.68 10.82
CA TYR A 111 -1.83 -4.62 11.83
C TYR A 111 -3.26 -4.30 12.31
N ALA A 112 -4.27 -4.59 11.50
CA ALA A 112 -5.68 -4.30 11.80
C ALA A 112 -6.65 -5.38 11.25
N PRO A 113 -6.48 -6.67 11.56
CA PRO A 113 -7.21 -7.75 10.87
C PRO A 113 -8.72 -7.69 11.11
N LEU A 114 -9.18 -7.40 12.33
CA LEU A 114 -10.63 -7.26 12.58
C LEU A 114 -11.22 -6.07 11.85
N LEU A 115 -10.51 -4.95 11.75
CA LEU A 115 -10.98 -3.79 11.00
C LEU A 115 -11.18 -4.18 9.52
N VAL A 116 -10.21 -4.89 8.93
CA VAL A 116 -10.31 -5.41 7.55
C VAL A 116 -11.46 -6.40 7.40
N VAL A 117 -11.61 -7.35 8.32
CA VAL A 117 -12.69 -8.36 8.30
C VAL A 117 -14.06 -7.71 8.43
N LEU A 118 -14.25 -6.82 9.41
CA LEU A 118 -15.52 -6.11 9.60
C LEU A 118 -15.83 -5.21 8.40
N ALA A 119 -14.85 -4.47 7.87
CA ALA A 119 -15.05 -3.66 6.67
C ALA A 119 -15.46 -4.53 5.47
N THR A 120 -14.85 -5.69 5.29
CA THR A 120 -15.18 -6.65 4.22
C THR A 120 -16.61 -7.19 4.38
N ILE A 121 -17.02 -7.54 5.61
CA ILE A 121 -18.39 -7.96 5.91
C ILE A 121 -19.39 -6.84 5.59
N VAL A 122 -19.07 -5.59 5.94
CA VAL A 122 -19.93 -4.44 5.64
C VAL A 122 -20.03 -4.21 4.13
N LEU A 123 -18.90 -4.25 3.41
CA LEU A 123 -18.89 -4.15 1.94
C LEU A 123 -19.77 -5.23 1.31
N TRP A 124 -19.70 -6.47 1.80
CA TRP A 124 -20.55 -7.55 1.32
C TRP A 124 -22.04 -7.29 1.59
N LYS A 125 -22.40 -6.82 2.79
CA LYS A 125 -23.79 -6.49 3.16
C LYS A 125 -24.34 -5.29 2.40
N LEU A 126 -23.50 -4.31 2.11
CA LEU A 126 -23.85 -3.07 1.41
C LEU A 126 -23.46 -3.10 -0.07
N LYS A 127 -23.24 -4.28 -0.65
CA LYS A 127 -22.76 -4.44 -2.04
C LYS A 127 -23.67 -3.85 -3.11
N PHE A 128 -24.92 -3.52 -2.77
CA PHE A 128 -25.87 -2.85 -3.68
C PHE A 128 -26.06 -1.36 -3.38
N ASP A 129 -25.43 -0.84 -2.33
CA ASP A 129 -25.43 0.58 -2.04
C ASP A 129 -24.47 1.30 -2.99
N ARG A 130 -25.02 2.05 -3.94
CA ARG A 130 -24.24 2.77 -4.97
C ARG A 130 -23.25 3.78 -4.38
N ARG A 131 -23.55 4.37 -3.22
CA ARG A 131 -22.62 5.27 -2.54
C ARG A 131 -21.40 4.50 -2.07
N ILE A 132 -21.62 3.37 -1.41
CA ILE A 132 -20.53 2.51 -0.93
C ILE A 132 -19.71 1.96 -2.09
N GLN A 133 -20.37 1.52 -3.18
CA GLN A 133 -19.68 1.08 -4.39
C GLN A 133 -18.79 2.18 -4.97
N PHE A 134 -19.29 3.42 -5.10
CA PHE A 134 -18.50 4.53 -5.63
C PHE A 134 -17.28 4.84 -4.75
N LEU A 135 -17.48 4.90 -3.42
CA LEU A 135 -16.38 5.16 -2.49
C LEU A 135 -15.34 4.04 -2.52
N THR A 136 -15.79 2.79 -2.60
CA THR A 136 -14.92 1.61 -2.73
C THR A 136 -14.13 1.64 -4.04
N PHE A 137 -14.80 1.97 -5.14
CA PHE A 137 -14.14 2.14 -6.44
C PHE A 137 -13.08 3.24 -6.38
N GLY A 138 -13.41 4.38 -5.80
CA GLY A 138 -12.46 5.48 -5.67
C GLY A 138 -11.28 5.18 -4.75
N MET A 139 -11.54 4.41 -3.70
CA MET A 139 -10.51 3.85 -2.83
C MET A 139 -9.58 2.92 -3.62
N ILE A 140 -10.12 1.96 -4.38
CA ILE A 140 -9.31 1.07 -5.23
C ILE A 140 -8.48 1.87 -6.24
N LEU A 141 -9.05 2.88 -6.90
CA LEU A 141 -8.33 3.73 -7.85
C LEU A 141 -7.18 4.50 -7.18
N THR A 142 -7.43 4.98 -5.97
CA THR A 142 -6.42 5.66 -5.15
C THR A 142 -5.29 4.69 -4.76
N ALA A 143 -5.61 3.42 -4.46
CA ALA A 143 -4.62 2.38 -4.18
C ALA A 143 -3.73 2.07 -5.37
N PHE A 144 -4.29 2.00 -6.57
CA PHE A 144 -3.51 1.89 -7.81
C PHE A 144 -2.65 3.13 -8.05
N ALA A 145 -3.15 4.35 -7.78
CA ALA A 145 -2.35 5.56 -7.92
C ALA A 145 -1.08 5.56 -7.04
N PHE A 146 -1.17 5.04 -5.81
CA PHE A 146 0.00 4.84 -4.94
C PHE A 146 1.06 3.91 -5.54
N GLN A 147 0.63 2.91 -6.32
CA GLN A 147 1.55 1.95 -6.95
C GLN A 147 2.36 2.54 -8.09
N THR A 148 2.07 3.77 -8.53
CA THR A 148 2.92 4.45 -9.51
C THR A 148 4.32 4.73 -9.00
N ASN A 149 4.48 4.75 -7.67
CA ASN A 149 5.78 4.81 -7.02
C ASN A 149 6.48 3.45 -7.14
N PRO A 150 7.64 3.37 -7.81
CA PRO A 150 8.39 2.13 -7.93
C PRO A 150 8.89 1.64 -6.57
N ALA A 151 9.22 2.56 -5.66
CA ALA A 151 9.78 2.26 -4.36
C ALA A 151 8.71 1.80 -3.35
N TRP A 152 8.61 0.49 -3.22
CA TRP A 152 7.46 -0.21 -2.68
C TRP A 152 7.64 -0.67 -1.23
N HIS A 153 8.88 -0.70 -0.73
CA HIS A 153 9.25 -1.08 0.64
C HIS A 153 9.31 0.08 1.65
N TYR A 154 9.31 1.33 1.19
CA TYR A 154 9.69 2.45 2.06
C TYR A 154 8.79 2.66 3.27
N GLY A 155 9.42 2.46 4.43
CA GLY A 155 9.00 2.98 5.72
C GLY A 155 7.79 2.26 6.31
N THR A 156 8.00 1.74 7.53
CA THR A 156 7.05 1.14 8.50
C THR A 156 7.02 -0.38 8.64
N ALA A 157 7.81 -1.17 7.89
CA ALA A 157 7.92 -2.60 8.19
C ALA A 157 8.38 -2.81 9.65
N GLY A 158 7.59 -3.51 10.46
CA GLY A 158 7.83 -3.66 11.90
C GLY A 158 7.35 -2.50 12.80
N PHE A 159 6.70 -1.47 12.24
CA PHE A 159 6.08 -0.33 12.96
C PHE A 159 4.60 -0.14 12.64
N GLY A 160 4.11 -0.78 11.59
CA GLY A 160 2.78 -0.50 11.08
C GLY A 160 2.61 -0.92 9.63
N PRO A 161 1.40 -0.76 9.10
CA PRO A 161 1.19 -0.98 7.67
C PRO A 161 1.99 0.03 6.87
N SER A 162 2.36 -0.36 5.64
CA SER A 162 3.07 0.51 4.70
C SER A 162 2.37 1.87 4.60
N ARG A 163 3.16 2.93 4.43
CA ARG A 163 2.63 4.25 4.06
C ARG A 163 1.75 4.20 2.80
N HIS A 164 1.99 3.22 1.92
CA HIS A 164 1.21 2.99 0.71
C HIS A 164 -0.12 2.30 0.98
N ALA A 165 -0.39 1.89 2.22
CA ALA A 165 -1.59 1.15 2.60
C ALA A 165 -2.33 1.79 3.79
N VAL A 166 -1.67 2.60 4.62
CA VAL A 166 -2.25 3.24 5.82
C VAL A 166 -3.52 4.06 5.53
N PHE A 167 -3.63 4.62 4.34
CA PHE A 167 -4.79 5.40 3.90
C PHE A 167 -6.07 4.57 3.72
N LEU A 168 -5.96 3.23 3.66
CA LEU A 168 -7.10 2.31 3.71
C LEU A 168 -7.78 2.32 5.08
N ILE A 169 -7.05 2.62 6.17
CA ILE A 169 -7.56 2.53 7.53
C ILE A 169 -8.76 3.47 7.77
N PRO A 170 -8.69 4.79 7.46
CA PRO A 170 -9.86 5.67 7.61
C PRO A 170 -11.08 5.20 6.80
N PHE A 171 -10.86 4.63 5.60
CA PHE A 171 -11.94 4.09 4.79
C PHE A 171 -12.58 2.85 5.43
N PHE A 172 -11.78 1.94 5.96
CA PHE A 172 -12.29 0.78 6.71
C PHE A 172 -13.02 1.20 7.99
N ILE A 173 -12.51 2.19 8.73
CA ILE A 173 -13.22 2.76 9.89
C ILE A 173 -14.58 3.31 9.45
N PHE A 174 -14.62 4.09 8.38
CA PHE A 174 -15.86 4.63 7.84
C PHE A 174 -16.87 3.52 7.52
N LEU A 175 -16.46 2.48 6.78
CA LEU A 175 -17.32 1.34 6.46
C LEU A 175 -17.86 0.67 7.72
N VAL A 176 -16.97 0.42 8.67
CA VAL A 176 -17.32 -0.22 9.93
C VAL A 176 -18.34 0.62 10.71
N VAL A 177 -18.14 1.93 10.83
CA VAL A 177 -19.09 2.84 11.50
C VAL A 177 -20.46 2.84 10.80
N VAL A 178 -20.49 2.93 9.46
CA VAL A 178 -21.74 2.86 8.69
C VAL A 178 -22.44 1.51 8.86
N GLY A 179 -21.68 0.43 8.96
CA GLY A 179 -22.20 -0.91 9.25
C GLY A 179 -22.76 -1.05 10.67
N PHE A 180 -22.06 -0.49 11.67
CA PHE A 180 -22.44 -0.56 13.08
C PHE A 180 -23.71 0.21 13.42
N GLN A 181 -24.06 1.25 12.66
CA GLN A 181 -25.38 1.92 12.79
C GLN A 181 -26.57 0.95 12.63
N LYS A 182 -26.34 -0.25 12.09
CA LYS A 182 -27.35 -1.31 11.93
C LYS A 182 -27.24 -2.45 12.96
N ILE A 183 -26.33 -2.36 13.93
CA ILE A 183 -26.06 -3.40 14.94
C ILE A 183 -26.60 -2.93 16.31
N PRO A 184 -27.10 -3.83 17.18
CA PRO A 184 -27.49 -3.48 18.54
C PRO A 184 -26.32 -2.91 19.36
N LYS A 185 -26.55 -1.81 20.09
CA LYS A 185 -25.54 -1.08 20.88
C LYS A 185 -24.74 -1.96 21.87
N SER A 186 -25.33 -3.04 22.39
CA SER A 186 -24.64 -3.95 23.31
C SER A 186 -23.52 -4.76 22.64
N MET A 187 -23.67 -5.12 21.36
CA MET A 187 -22.61 -5.78 20.59
C MET A 187 -21.55 -4.80 20.09
N GLU A 188 -21.93 -3.54 19.88
CA GLU A 188 -21.04 -2.46 19.42
C GLU A 188 -19.91 -2.21 20.43
N ILE A 189 -20.25 -2.02 21.71
CA ILE A 189 -19.27 -1.75 22.77
C ILE A 189 -18.34 -2.95 22.98
N GLY A 190 -18.88 -4.17 22.96
CA GLY A 190 -18.10 -5.40 23.11
C GLY A 190 -17.11 -5.62 21.97
N LEU A 191 -17.55 -5.46 20.73
CA LEU A 191 -16.69 -5.61 19.54
C LEU A 191 -15.65 -4.49 19.46
N PHE A 192 -16.02 -3.25 19.79
CA PHE A 192 -15.10 -2.12 19.80
C PHE A 192 -14.04 -2.26 20.90
N GLY A 193 -14.43 -2.59 22.13
CA GLY A 193 -13.50 -2.82 23.25
C GLY A 193 -12.55 -3.99 22.99
N LEU A 194 -13.07 -5.11 22.46
CA LEU A 194 -12.26 -6.26 22.07
C LEU A 194 -11.29 -5.92 20.93
N SER A 195 -11.72 -5.08 19.98
CA SER A 195 -10.85 -4.63 18.89
C SER A 195 -9.70 -3.76 19.38
N LEU A 196 -9.96 -2.81 20.28
CA LEU A 196 -8.91 -1.97 20.84
C LEU A 196 -7.89 -2.79 21.62
N LEU A 197 -8.35 -3.70 22.48
CA LEU A 197 -7.48 -4.50 23.33
C LEU A 197 -6.64 -5.50 22.54
N LEU A 198 -7.23 -6.25 21.61
CA LEU A 198 -6.48 -7.27 20.86
C LEU A 198 -5.54 -6.66 19.81
N PHE A 199 -5.93 -5.56 19.15
CA PHE A 199 -5.16 -5.02 18.03
C PHE A 199 -4.15 -3.96 18.43
N GLN A 200 -4.51 -3.04 19.32
CA GLN A 200 -3.55 -2.00 19.70
C GLN A 200 -2.42 -2.60 20.54
N TRP A 201 -2.73 -3.52 21.47
CA TRP A 201 -1.68 -4.15 22.28
C TRP A 201 -0.68 -4.92 21.43
N TYR A 202 -1.15 -5.76 20.52
CA TYR A 202 -0.28 -6.57 19.68
C TYR A 202 0.56 -5.71 18.72
N SER A 203 -0.08 -4.79 17.98
CA SER A 203 0.64 -3.88 17.07
C SER A 203 1.66 -3.02 17.81
N VAL A 204 1.31 -2.48 18.99
CA VAL A 204 2.25 -1.70 19.83
C VAL A 204 3.41 -2.59 20.32
N SER A 205 3.16 -3.82 20.73
CA SER A 205 4.21 -4.73 21.20
C SER A 205 5.25 -5.06 20.12
N MET A 206 4.80 -5.21 18.87
CA MET A 206 5.67 -5.47 17.71
C MET A 206 6.53 -4.24 17.34
N ASN A 207 6.05 -3.04 17.69
CA ASN A 207 6.63 -1.75 17.33
C ASN A 207 7.66 -1.22 18.34
N GLY A 208 8.15 -2.03 19.28
CA GLY A 208 8.98 -1.52 20.38
C GLY A 208 8.19 -0.68 21.38
N TYR A 209 6.88 -0.95 21.49
CA TYR A 209 5.94 -0.23 22.34
C TYR A 209 5.83 1.26 21.99
N PHE A 210 6.26 2.13 22.91
CA PHE A 210 6.18 3.59 22.75
C PHE A 210 7.46 4.20 22.17
N VAL A 211 8.53 3.42 22.01
CA VAL A 211 9.81 3.88 21.46
C VAL A 211 10.06 3.11 20.16
N PRO A 212 9.75 3.70 18.99
CA PRO A 212 9.94 3.02 17.72
C PRO A 212 11.44 2.76 17.48
N ASP A 213 11.78 1.49 17.33
CA ASP A 213 13.12 1.02 16.98
C ASP A 213 13.34 1.02 15.46
N PHE A 214 13.65 2.19 14.87
CA PHE A 214 13.81 2.41 13.42
C PHE A 214 14.76 1.45 12.69
N THR A 215 15.60 0.71 13.40
CA THR A 215 16.45 -0.32 12.79
C THR A 215 15.62 -1.42 12.13
N ARG A 216 14.41 -1.72 12.66
CA ARG A 216 13.53 -2.80 12.17
C ARG A 216 12.94 -2.58 10.78
N VAL A 217 13.02 -1.37 10.21
CA VAL A 217 12.46 -1.08 8.87
C VAL A 217 13.06 -2.00 7.80
N LEU A 218 14.34 -2.36 7.98
CA LEU A 218 15.12 -3.19 7.06
C LEU A 218 15.18 -4.66 7.50
N TYR A 219 14.27 -5.11 8.36
CA TYR A 219 14.23 -6.49 8.83
C TYR A 219 12.86 -7.10 8.64
N HIS A 220 12.82 -8.38 8.29
CA HIS A 220 11.57 -9.12 8.30
C HIS A 220 10.93 -9.08 9.70
N ASN A 221 9.63 -8.80 9.76
CA ASN A 221 8.87 -8.88 11.00
C ASN A 221 8.60 -10.35 11.39
N ASP A 222 8.04 -10.58 12.57
CA ASP A 222 7.92 -11.94 13.10
C ASP A 222 6.93 -12.80 12.29
N TYR A 223 5.92 -12.21 11.65
CA TYR A 223 5.03 -12.92 10.75
C TYR A 223 5.77 -13.43 9.50
N ALA A 224 6.56 -12.56 8.87
CA ALA A 224 7.34 -12.93 7.70
C ALA A 224 8.42 -13.95 8.06
N LYS A 225 9.12 -13.76 9.18
CA LYS A 225 10.10 -14.75 9.69
C LYS A 225 9.43 -16.10 9.96
N TYR A 226 8.27 -16.12 10.60
CA TYR A 226 7.54 -17.37 10.87
C TYR A 226 7.21 -18.11 9.56
N VAL A 227 6.69 -17.40 8.56
CA VAL A 227 6.37 -18.03 7.26
C VAL A 227 7.65 -18.43 6.51
N LEU A 228 8.68 -17.59 6.47
CA LEU A 228 9.96 -17.94 5.82
C LEU A 228 10.67 -19.13 6.45
N ASN A 229 10.54 -19.31 7.77
CA ASN A 229 11.16 -20.43 8.49
C ASN A 229 10.46 -21.77 8.25
N ASN A 230 9.12 -21.74 8.08
CA ASN A 230 8.29 -22.95 8.08
C ASN A 230 7.67 -23.28 6.72
N TYR A 231 7.31 -22.25 5.94
CA TYR A 231 6.58 -22.34 4.67
C TYR A 231 7.05 -21.24 3.69
N PRO A 232 8.35 -21.18 3.35
CA PRO A 232 8.92 -20.10 2.52
C PRO A 232 8.21 -19.92 1.17
N GLU A 233 7.66 -20.99 0.61
CA GLU A 233 6.89 -21.00 -0.64
C GLU A 233 5.63 -20.11 -0.60
N LEU A 234 5.07 -19.86 0.59
CA LEU A 234 3.88 -19.03 0.78
C LEU A 234 4.18 -17.53 0.79
N TYR A 235 5.45 -17.13 0.90
CA TYR A 235 5.84 -15.72 0.93
C TYR A 235 6.65 -15.32 -0.31
N ASN A 236 5.97 -14.72 -1.28
CA ASN A 236 6.54 -14.24 -2.55
C ASN A 236 6.26 -12.74 -2.72
N PRO A 237 6.82 -11.86 -1.88
CA PRO A 237 6.57 -10.43 -2.02
C PRO A 237 7.24 -9.87 -3.28
N THR A 238 6.99 -8.60 -3.58
CA THR A 238 7.72 -7.83 -4.58
C THR A 238 9.22 -7.90 -4.24
N PRO A 239 10.12 -8.15 -5.22
CA PRO A 239 11.55 -8.41 -4.97
C PRO A 239 12.23 -7.45 -4.01
N GLU A 240 12.03 -6.14 -4.20
CA GLU A 240 12.51 -5.07 -3.32
C GLU A 240 12.23 -5.34 -1.83
N ILE A 241 10.99 -5.70 -1.49
CA ILE A 241 10.54 -6.01 -0.12
C ILE A 241 11.35 -7.16 0.51
N PHE A 242 11.73 -8.16 -0.29
CA PHE A 242 12.49 -9.31 0.18
C PHE A 242 13.98 -9.02 0.25
N ILE A 243 14.53 -8.43 -0.81
CA ILE A 243 15.96 -8.11 -0.94
C ILE A 243 16.39 -7.21 0.21
N ASP A 244 15.70 -6.09 0.41
CA ASP A 244 16.15 -5.07 1.37
C ASP A 244 16.09 -5.58 2.80
N ARG A 245 15.13 -6.47 3.07
CA ARG A 245 14.94 -7.07 4.39
C ARG A 245 15.80 -8.29 4.66
N SER A 246 16.27 -8.96 3.62
CA SER A 246 17.25 -10.05 3.72
C SER A 246 18.67 -9.49 3.82
N LEU A 247 18.97 -8.39 3.12
CA LEU A 247 20.27 -7.71 3.15
C LEU A 247 20.42 -6.68 4.27
N HIS A 248 19.33 -6.37 4.99
CA HIS A 248 19.29 -5.34 6.03
C HIS A 248 19.81 -3.96 5.57
N SER A 249 19.57 -3.64 4.30
CA SER A 249 20.07 -2.44 3.63
C SER A 249 19.14 -2.05 2.48
N ASP A 250 19.22 -0.80 2.03
CA ASP A 250 18.50 -0.28 0.86
C ASP A 250 19.52 -0.10 -0.29
N PRO A 251 19.83 -1.17 -1.05
CA PRO A 251 20.91 -1.17 -2.01
C PRO A 251 20.60 -0.21 -3.17
N GLN A 252 21.63 0.48 -3.66
CA GLN A 252 21.50 1.44 -4.77
C GLN A 252 21.23 0.77 -6.11
N GLU A 253 21.40 -0.54 -6.19
CA GLU A 253 21.17 -1.38 -7.37
C GLU A 253 20.58 -2.71 -6.87
N PRO A 254 19.65 -3.34 -7.60
CA PRO A 254 19.12 -4.63 -7.21
C PRO A 254 20.22 -5.69 -7.18
N ARG A 255 20.16 -6.55 -6.17
CA ARG A 255 21.09 -7.67 -5.97
C ARG A 255 20.32 -8.92 -5.62
N SER A 256 20.95 -10.07 -5.82
CA SER A 256 20.44 -11.30 -5.25
C SER A 256 20.45 -11.19 -3.72
N ALA A 257 19.52 -11.88 -3.07
CA ALA A 257 19.47 -11.95 -1.62
C ALA A 257 19.00 -13.32 -1.18
N SER A 258 19.51 -13.78 -0.03
CA SER A 258 19.09 -15.02 0.61
C SER A 258 18.56 -14.73 2.02
N TYR A 259 17.53 -15.47 2.40
CA TYR A 259 17.03 -15.53 3.76
C TYR A 259 17.52 -16.84 4.39
N GLU A 260 18.29 -16.70 5.47
CA GLU A 260 18.88 -17.81 6.21
C GLU A 260 18.24 -17.96 7.60
N HIS A 261 18.07 -19.21 8.03
CA HIS A 261 17.63 -19.54 9.38
C HIS A 261 18.42 -20.73 9.93
N ASN A 262 19.05 -20.54 11.09
CA ASN A 262 19.93 -21.52 11.74
C ASN A 262 21.06 -22.03 10.84
N GLY A 263 21.65 -21.15 10.03
CA GLY A 263 22.74 -21.50 9.10
C GLY A 263 22.29 -22.25 7.84
N PHE A 264 20.98 -22.34 7.59
CA PHE A 264 20.43 -22.92 6.37
C PHE A 264 19.74 -21.83 5.55
N CYS A 265 20.08 -21.73 4.28
CA CYS A 265 19.30 -20.96 3.32
C CYS A 265 17.89 -21.58 3.21
N LYS A 266 16.86 -20.74 3.31
CA LYS A 266 15.43 -21.14 3.23
C LYS A 266 14.76 -20.62 1.98
N LYS A 267 15.16 -19.42 1.56
CA LYS A 267 14.65 -18.77 0.37
C LYS A 267 15.69 -17.82 -0.20
N ALA A 268 15.76 -17.71 -1.52
CA ALA A 268 16.56 -16.70 -2.20
C ALA A 268 15.76 -16.04 -3.32
N TYR A 269 16.11 -14.80 -3.63
CA TYR A 269 15.77 -14.15 -4.88
C TYR A 269 17.06 -14.02 -5.69
N ILE A 270 17.10 -14.65 -6.86
CA ILE A 270 18.33 -14.81 -7.64
C ILE A 270 18.24 -14.00 -8.93
N LEU A 271 19.18 -13.10 -9.13
CA LEU A 271 19.38 -12.35 -10.37
C LEU A 271 20.36 -13.08 -11.28
N SER A 272 20.18 -12.91 -12.60
CA SER A 272 20.96 -13.60 -13.63
C SER A 272 22.48 -13.35 -13.54
N TYR A 273 22.88 -12.17 -13.05
CA TYR A 273 24.29 -11.76 -12.93
C TYR A 273 24.89 -11.95 -11.53
N ASP A 274 24.12 -12.50 -10.59
CA ASP A 274 24.49 -12.59 -9.17
C ASP A 274 24.16 -13.98 -8.61
N THR A 275 24.39 -15.01 -9.45
CA THR A 275 24.23 -16.43 -9.10
C THR A 275 25.35 -16.92 -8.20
N ASP A 276 26.58 -16.43 -8.41
CA ASP A 276 27.76 -16.83 -7.66
C ASP A 276 27.62 -16.49 -6.17
N LEU A 277 27.04 -15.32 -5.85
CA LEU A 277 26.73 -14.92 -4.48
C LEU A 277 25.77 -15.91 -3.80
N ILE A 278 24.73 -16.35 -4.50
CA ILE A 278 23.77 -17.31 -3.95
C ILE A 278 24.38 -18.70 -3.83
N GLN A 279 25.26 -19.09 -4.76
CA GLN A 279 26.00 -20.33 -4.63
C GLN A 279 26.95 -20.31 -3.42
N GLU A 280 27.59 -19.18 -3.12
CA GLU A 280 28.41 -19.00 -1.92
C GLU A 280 27.59 -19.07 -0.63
N GLN A 281 26.43 -18.40 -0.59
CA GLN A 281 25.57 -18.33 0.60
C GLN A 281 24.75 -19.60 0.85
N CYS A 282 24.12 -20.13 -0.21
CA CYS A 282 23.19 -21.26 -0.13
C CYS A 282 23.81 -22.60 -0.56
N GLY A 283 25.05 -22.61 -1.05
CA GLY A 283 25.83 -23.79 -1.44
C GLY A 283 25.57 -24.30 -2.87
N PHE A 284 24.40 -24.03 -3.45
CA PHE A 284 24.07 -24.40 -4.83
C PHE A 284 22.95 -23.52 -5.37
N VAL A 285 22.82 -23.45 -6.70
CA VAL A 285 21.63 -22.93 -7.39
C VAL A 285 20.97 -24.10 -8.14
N PRO A 286 19.64 -24.32 -8.02
CA PRO A 286 19.00 -25.41 -8.75
C PRO A 286 19.20 -25.24 -10.27
N SER A 287 19.62 -26.28 -10.97
CA SER A 287 19.89 -26.23 -12.42
C SER A 287 18.70 -25.78 -13.27
N LYS A 288 17.47 -26.05 -12.80
CA LYS A 288 16.24 -25.51 -13.43
C LYS A 288 16.23 -23.98 -13.40
N VAL A 289 16.61 -23.38 -12.27
CA VAL A 289 16.64 -21.92 -12.09
C VAL A 289 17.78 -21.30 -12.90
N GLU A 290 18.96 -21.93 -12.93
CA GLU A 290 20.07 -21.48 -13.79
C GLU A 290 19.64 -21.40 -15.26
N ASN A 291 18.96 -22.45 -15.76
CA ASN A 291 18.44 -22.47 -17.12
C ASN A 291 17.36 -21.40 -17.34
N GLU A 292 16.47 -21.17 -16.38
CA GLU A 292 15.46 -20.11 -16.49
C GLU A 292 16.11 -18.72 -16.55
N LEU A 293 17.11 -18.46 -15.69
CA LEU A 293 17.87 -17.21 -15.69
C LEU A 293 18.64 -17.00 -17.00
N TRP A 294 19.26 -18.05 -17.56
CA TRP A 294 20.02 -17.97 -18.81
C TRP A 294 19.15 -17.65 -20.03
N ASN A 295 17.87 -18.01 -19.97
CA ASN A 295 16.90 -17.79 -21.03
C ASN A 295 16.11 -16.48 -20.84
N LEU A 296 16.38 -15.69 -19.79
CA LEU A 296 15.73 -14.38 -19.64
C LEU A 296 16.18 -13.43 -20.77
N PRO A 297 15.24 -12.70 -21.41
CA PRO A 297 15.59 -11.64 -22.35
C PRO A 297 16.54 -10.63 -21.71
N LYS A 298 17.46 -10.04 -22.48
CA LYS A 298 18.43 -9.06 -21.96
C LYS A 298 17.75 -7.85 -21.33
N GLU A 299 16.56 -7.49 -21.81
CA GLU A 299 15.72 -6.41 -21.29
C GLU A 299 15.15 -6.72 -19.89
N ARG A 300 15.18 -8.00 -19.48
CA ARG A 300 14.71 -8.52 -18.19
C ARG A 300 15.84 -9.09 -17.33
N SER A 301 17.09 -8.74 -17.62
CA SER A 301 18.25 -9.20 -16.83
C SER A 301 18.19 -8.78 -15.36
N LEU A 302 17.40 -7.75 -15.05
CA LEU A 302 17.11 -7.22 -13.72
C LEU A 302 15.91 -7.93 -13.04
N GLU A 303 15.17 -8.77 -13.76
CA GLU A 303 14.19 -9.68 -13.17
C GLU A 303 14.93 -10.90 -12.61
N GLY A 304 14.50 -11.36 -11.44
CA GLY A 304 15.06 -12.51 -10.75
C GLY A 304 13.99 -13.53 -10.40
N ILE A 305 14.45 -14.66 -9.89
CA ILE A 305 13.60 -15.81 -9.61
C ILE A 305 13.66 -16.14 -8.12
N TYR A 306 12.49 -16.35 -7.52
CA TYR A 306 12.41 -16.87 -6.16
C TYR A 306 12.69 -18.38 -6.14
N VAL A 307 13.58 -18.78 -5.25
CA VAL A 307 13.96 -20.17 -5.00
C VAL A 307 13.75 -20.47 -3.53
N ASN A 308 13.12 -21.61 -3.22
CA ASN A 308 13.02 -22.13 -1.86
C ASN A 308 14.00 -23.29 -1.69
N TYR A 309 14.61 -23.41 -0.52
CA TYR A 309 15.61 -24.42 -0.15
C TYR A 309 15.11 -25.29 1.00
#